data_AF-A0A535CET7-F1
#
_entry.id   AF-A0A535CET7-F1
#
_cell.length_a   1.000
_cell.length_b   1.000
_cell.length_c   1.000
_cell.angle_alpha   90.00
_cell.angle_beta   90.00
_cell.angle_gamma   90.00
#
_symmetry.space_group_name_H-M   'P 1'
#
loop_
_entity.id
_entity.type
_entity.pdbx_description
1 polymer ?
#
loop_
_entity_poly.entity_id
_entity_poly.type
_entity_poly.pdbx_seq_one_letter_code
_entity_poly.pdbx_strand_id
1 'polypeptide(L)'
;FDCQGLWVEVEVEKELGLKNKREIEAYGIAEFVQRCKERVFTFAKRQIEQSIRLGYWMDWGHDYYTLSDENNYTIWFFLKKCSEKGLIYKGRDVMPWCPRCATGISNMEIESEGYKETTHL
;
A
#
# COMPACT_ATOMS: atom_id res chain seq x y z
N PHE A 1 10.11 -1.96 6.59
CA PHE A 1 8.86 -2.60 6.17
C PHE A 1 8.02 -1.63 5.38
N ASP A 2 7.65 -2.02 4.17
CA ASP A 2 6.53 -1.37 3.49
C ASP A 2 5.23 -1.83 4.15
N CYS A 3 4.35 -0.89 4.44
CA CYS A 3 3.21 -1.03 5.35
C CYS A 3 1.91 -0.44 4.80
N GLN A 4 1.97 0.22 3.65
CA GLN A 4 0.87 1.02 3.12
C GLN A 4 0.56 0.60 1.68
N GLY A 5 -0.63 0.97 1.21
CA GLY A 5 -1.04 0.77 -0.17
C GLY A 5 -1.86 -0.49 -0.42
N LEU A 6 -2.09 -0.73 -1.71
CA LEU A 6 -3.16 -1.60 -2.19
C LEU A 6 -3.00 -3.07 -1.77
N TRP A 7 -1.77 -3.56 -1.66
CA TRP A 7 -1.50 -4.95 -1.32
C TRP A 7 -1.96 -5.33 0.10
N VAL A 8 -1.86 -4.41 1.07
CA VAL A 8 -2.38 -4.63 2.44
C VAL A 8 -3.89 -4.58 2.43
N GLU A 9 -4.45 -3.52 1.81
CA GLU A 9 -5.88 -3.25 1.82
C GLU A 9 -6.68 -4.38 1.17
N VAL A 10 -6.24 -4.86 0.00
CA VAL A 10 -6.91 -5.93 -0.74
C VAL A 10 -6.93 -7.24 0.04
N GLU A 11 -5.88 -7.53 0.81
CA GLU A 11 -5.85 -8.73 1.63
C GLU A 11 -6.76 -8.63 2.86
N VAL A 12 -6.82 -7.46 3.50
CA VAL A 12 -7.78 -7.22 4.61
C VAL A 12 -9.22 -7.23 4.10
N GLU A 13 -9.49 -6.66 2.91
CA GLU A 13 -10.79 -6.78 2.24
C GLU A 13 -11.21 -8.24 2.08
N LYS A 14 -10.29 -9.11 1.63
CA LYS A 14 -10.57 -10.56 1.48
C LYS A 14 -10.85 -11.23 2.82
N GLU A 15 -10.07 -10.93 3.86
CA GLU A 15 -10.25 -11.51 5.20
C GLU A 15 -11.58 -11.10 5.84
N LEU A 16 -12.03 -9.88 5.58
CA LEU A 16 -13.31 -9.36 6.06
C LEU A 16 -14.49 -9.69 5.12
N GLY A 17 -14.22 -10.31 3.96
CA GLY A 17 -15.24 -10.64 2.96
C GLY A 17 -15.85 -9.43 2.24
N LEU A 18 -15.17 -8.28 2.26
CA LEU A 18 -15.61 -7.03 1.63
C LEU A 18 -15.35 -7.07 0.13
N LYS A 19 -16.36 -6.67 -0.66
CA LYS A 19 -16.34 -6.78 -2.13
C LYS A 19 -16.20 -5.45 -2.84
N ASN A 20 -16.53 -4.34 -2.18
CA ASN A 20 -16.47 -3.02 -2.77
C ASN A 20 -16.14 -1.95 -1.71
N LYS A 21 -15.71 -0.77 -2.17
CA LYS A 21 -15.29 0.33 -1.29
C LYS A 21 -16.42 0.88 -0.41
N ARG A 22 -17.69 0.78 -0.84
CA ARG A 22 -18.84 1.24 -0.02
C ARG A 22 -19.03 0.36 1.22
N GLU A 23 -18.74 -0.93 1.12
CA GLU A 23 -18.77 -1.83 2.27
C GLU A 23 -17.68 -1.50 3.29
N ILE A 24 -16.53 -0.95 2.87
CA ILE A 24 -15.49 -0.47 3.78
C ILE A 24 -15.99 0.76 4.55
N GLU A 25 -16.63 1.71 3.86
CA GLU A 25 -17.23 2.89 4.50
C GLU A 25 -18.31 2.48 5.51
N ALA A 26 -19.12 1.47 5.17
CA ALA A 26 -20.15 0.93 6.07
C ALA A 26 -19.56 0.14 7.26
N TYR A 27 -18.43 -0.54 7.07
CA TYR A 27 -17.70 -1.24 8.13
C TYR A 27 -17.06 -0.26 9.13
N GLY A 28 -16.57 0.88 8.62
CA GLY A 28 -15.87 1.89 9.40
C GLY A 28 -14.42 2.04 8.95
N ILE A 29 -14.05 3.25 8.54
CA ILE A 29 -12.70 3.54 8.00
C ILE A 29 -11.65 3.34 9.10
N ALA A 30 -11.92 3.79 10.32
CA ALA A 30 -10.97 3.68 11.43
C ALA A 30 -10.69 2.22 11.79
N GLU A 31 -11.75 1.42 11.86
CA GLU A 31 -11.70 -0.01 12.13
C GLU A 31 -10.93 -0.74 11.02
N PHE A 32 -11.22 -0.42 9.75
CA PHE A 32 -10.52 -1.00 8.60
C PHE A 32 -9.02 -0.67 8.63
N VAL A 33 -8.66 0.60 8.87
CA VAL A 33 -7.25 1.02 8.99
C VAL A 33 -6.56 0.30 10.14
N GLN A 34 -7.25 0.10 11.27
CA GLN A 34 -6.69 -0.63 12.40
C GLN A 34 -6.40 -2.09 12.05
N ARG A 35 -7.29 -2.76 11.31
CA ARG A 35 -7.07 -4.12 10.79
C ARG A 35 -5.88 -4.19 9.84
N CYS A 36 -5.72 -3.19 8.96
CA CYS A 36 -4.54 -3.10 8.08
C CYS A 36 -3.24 -2.98 8.89
N LYS A 37 -3.21 -2.14 9.93
CA LYS A 37 -2.03 -2.01 10.80
C LYS A 37 -1.71 -3.32 11.52
N GLU A 38 -2.72 -4.00 12.08
CA GLU A 38 -2.55 -5.29 12.76
C GLU A 38 -1.96 -6.36 11.83
N ARG A 39 -2.44 -6.42 10.58
CA ARG A 39 -1.90 -7.30 9.54
C ARG A 39 -0.42 -7.01 9.31
N VAL A 40 -0.07 -5.74 9.09
CA VAL A 40 1.32 -5.31 8.85
C VAL A 40 2.24 -5.77 9.99
N PHE A 41 1.89 -5.48 11.25
CA PHE A 41 2.73 -5.87 12.38
C PHE A 41 2.86 -7.39 12.52
N THR A 42 1.78 -8.13 12.25
CA THR A 42 1.79 -9.61 12.27
C THR A 42 2.77 -10.17 11.24
N PHE A 43 2.72 -9.68 10.00
CA PHE A 43 3.60 -10.17 8.94
C PHE A 43 5.02 -9.62 9.03
N ALA A 44 5.23 -8.39 9.52
CA ALA A 44 6.55 -7.85 9.79
C ALA A 44 7.30 -8.70 10.81
N LYS A 45 6.65 -9.04 11.94
CA LYS A 45 7.24 -9.94 12.95
C LYS A 45 7.62 -11.30 12.36
N ARG A 46 6.73 -11.90 11.56
CA ARG A 46 7.01 -13.18 10.88
C ARG A 46 8.19 -13.09 9.92
N GLN A 47 8.29 -12.00 9.15
CA GLN A 47 9.42 -11.76 8.25
C GLN A 47 10.74 -11.65 9.03
N ILE A 48 10.76 -10.90 10.14
CA ILE A 48 11.95 -10.80 11.01
C ILE A 48 12.39 -12.18 11.51
N GLU A 49 11.46 -12.97 12.07
CA GLU A 49 11.75 -14.32 12.56
C GLU A 49 12.33 -15.23 11.46
N GLN A 50 11.77 -15.16 10.25
CA GLN A 50 12.24 -15.92 9.09
C GLN A 50 13.61 -15.44 8.62
N SER A 51 13.84 -14.13 8.54
CA SER A 51 15.12 -13.55 8.13
C SER A 51 16.25 -13.90 9.10
N ILE A 52 16.01 -13.82 10.42
CA ILE A 52 16.97 -14.24 11.44
C ILE A 52 17.31 -15.72 11.26
N ARG A 53 16.30 -16.58 11.03
CA ARG A 53 16.50 -18.02 10.80
C ARG A 53 17.32 -18.32 9.54
N LEU A 54 17.24 -17.47 8.52
CA LEU A 54 18.03 -17.57 7.30
C LEU A 54 19.46 -17.00 7.47
N GLY A 55 19.80 -16.46 8.65
CA GLY A 55 21.11 -15.88 8.94
C GLY A 55 21.29 -14.47 8.41
N TYR A 56 20.21 -13.72 8.17
CA TYR A 56 20.30 -12.33 7.75
C TYR A 56 20.80 -11.48 8.92
N TRP A 57 21.91 -10.77 8.68
CA TRP A 57 22.49 -9.86 9.66
C TRP A 57 22.07 -8.42 9.35
N MET A 58 21.11 -7.92 10.12
CA MET A 58 20.54 -6.57 10.05
C MET A 58 20.43 -5.99 11.47
N ASP A 59 20.13 -4.70 11.59
CA ASP A 59 19.86 -4.02 12.87
C ASP A 59 18.42 -4.29 13.34
N TRP A 60 18.17 -5.52 13.78
CA TRP A 60 16.86 -5.97 14.25
C TRP A 60 16.44 -5.21 15.52
N GLY A 61 15.23 -4.68 15.55
CA GLY A 61 14.70 -3.90 16.67
C GLY A 61 14.76 -2.38 16.46
N HIS A 62 15.51 -1.90 15.48
CA HIS A 62 15.50 -0.51 14.99
C HIS A 62 14.86 -0.43 13.60
N ASP A 63 13.78 -1.18 13.40
CA ASP A 63 13.12 -1.32 12.11
C ASP A 63 12.36 -0.05 11.68
N TYR A 64 12.55 0.35 10.43
CA TYR A 64 11.78 1.41 9.81
C TYR A 64 10.45 0.88 9.25
N TYR A 65 9.35 1.60 9.51
CA TYR A 65 8.01 1.29 9.00
C TYR A 65 7.48 2.48 8.21
N THR A 66 6.96 2.26 7.00
CA THR A 66 6.43 3.38 6.18
C THR A 66 5.21 4.06 6.81
N LEU A 67 4.48 3.38 7.70
CA LEU A 67 3.36 3.97 8.45
C LEU A 67 3.78 4.85 9.64
N SER A 68 5.09 4.98 9.94
CA SER A 68 5.56 5.76 11.08
C SER A 68 5.30 7.25 10.91
N ASP A 69 5.13 7.96 12.02
CA ASP A 69 4.91 9.42 12.01
C ASP A 69 6.09 10.15 11.35
N GLU A 70 7.32 9.77 11.70
CA GLU A 70 8.54 10.33 11.10
C GLU A 70 8.54 10.21 9.57
N ASN A 71 8.18 9.04 9.05
CA ASN A 71 8.11 8.84 7.62
C ASN A 71 7.00 9.68 6.97
N ASN A 72 5.80 9.68 7.56
CA ASN A 72 4.67 10.44 7.05
C ASN A 72 5.00 11.95 6.99
N TYR A 73 5.61 12.50 8.04
CA TYR A 73 6.04 13.89 8.06
C TYR A 73 7.14 14.19 7.04
N THR A 74 8.07 13.25 6.84
CA THR A 74 9.12 13.38 5.82
C THR A 74 8.53 13.41 4.40
N ILE A 75 7.57 12.53 4.11
CA ILE A 75 6.84 12.52 2.84
C ILE A 75 6.09 13.84 2.65
N TRP A 76 5.38 14.32 3.67
CA TRP A 76 4.65 15.59 3.60
C TRP A 76 5.59 16.78 3.35
N PHE A 77 6.75 16.80 4.00
CA PHE A 77 7.77 17.81 3.75
C PHE A 77 8.28 17.78 2.31
N PHE A 78 8.57 16.58 1.79
CA PHE A 78 8.98 16.39 0.41
C PHE A 78 7.92 16.87 -0.60
N LEU A 79 6.65 16.46 -0.41
CA LEU A 79 5.54 16.90 -1.25
C LEU A 79 5.36 18.42 -1.20
N LYS A 80 5.48 19.03 -0.01
CA LYS A 80 5.46 20.49 0.13
C LYS A 80 6.56 21.15 -0.70
N LYS A 81 7.79 20.63 -0.65
CA LYS A 81 8.92 21.15 -1.45
C LYS A 81 8.70 21.01 -2.96
N CYS A 82 8.15 19.90 -3.42
CA CYS A 82 7.79 19.73 -4.83
C CYS A 82 6.66 20.67 -5.26
N SER A 83 5.67 20.89 -4.39
CA SER A 83 4.59 21.84 -4.63
C SER A 83 5.10 23.29 -4.69
N GLU A 84 6.00 23.70 -3.78
CA GLU A 84 6.63 25.03 -3.77
C GLU A 84 7.43 25.29 -5.06
N LYS A 85 7.95 24.24 -5.69
CA LYS A 85 8.70 24.30 -6.96
C LYS A 85 7.81 24.15 -8.20
N GLY A 86 6.49 24.01 -8.05
CA GLY A 86 5.58 23.81 -9.18
C GLY A 86 5.69 22.44 -9.87
N LEU A 87 6.25 21.43 -9.19
CA LEU A 87 6.42 20.07 -9.72
C LEU A 87 5.19 19.18 -9.49
N ILE A 88 4.25 19.60 -8.64
CA ILE A 88 2.99 18.92 -8.36
C ILE A 88 1.87 19.78 -8.94
N TYR A 89 0.99 19.16 -9.72
CA TYR A 89 -0.18 19.81 -10.29
C TYR A 89 -1.39 18.89 -10.23
N LYS A 90 -2.58 19.48 -10.30
CA LYS A 90 -3.85 18.75 -10.43
C LYS A 90 -4.33 18.87 -11.87
N GLY A 91 -4.33 17.75 -12.59
CA GLY A 91 -4.79 17.66 -13.97
C GLY A 91 -6.05 16.80 -14.13
N ARG A 92 -6.62 16.80 -15.34
CA ARG A 92 -7.59 15.81 -15.81
C ARG A 92 -7.00 15.16 -17.04
N ASP A 93 -6.85 13.85 -17.01
CA ASP A 93 -6.26 13.07 -18.10
C ASP A 93 -6.89 11.68 -18.15
N VAL A 94 -6.69 10.96 -19.26
CA VAL A 94 -7.06 9.56 -19.40
C VAL A 94 -6.00 8.73 -18.70
N MET A 95 -6.34 8.21 -17.52
CA MET A 95 -5.46 7.36 -16.74
C MET A 95 -5.96 5.92 -16.72
N PRO A 96 -5.06 4.93 -16.68
CA PRO A 96 -5.43 3.57 -16.36
C PRO A 96 -6.15 3.48 -15.02
N TRP A 97 -7.22 2.70 -14.99
CA TRP A 97 -8.14 2.65 -13.86
C TRP A 97 -8.46 1.20 -13.50
N CYS A 98 -8.32 0.86 -12.22
CA CYS A 98 -8.80 -0.42 -11.72
C CYS A 98 -10.26 -0.29 -11.26
N PRO A 99 -11.23 -0.95 -11.93
CA PRO A 99 -12.64 -0.84 -11.57
C PRO A 99 -12.97 -1.48 -10.22
N ARG A 100 -12.20 -2.49 -9.79
CA ARG A 100 -12.37 -3.16 -8.50
C ARG A 100 -11.87 -2.27 -7.35
N CYS A 101 -10.64 -1.77 -7.47
CA CYS A 101 -10.00 -0.97 -6.43
C CYS A 101 -10.52 0.47 -6.41
N ALA A 102 -11.21 0.89 -7.48
CA ALA A 102 -11.73 2.24 -7.67
C ALA A 102 -10.65 3.32 -7.51
N THR A 103 -9.48 3.09 -8.09
CA THR A 103 -8.35 4.03 -8.09
C THR A 103 -7.61 4.04 -9.42
N GLY A 104 -7.00 5.17 -9.74
CA GLY A 104 -6.07 5.32 -10.85
C GLY A 104 -4.76 4.61 -10.53
N ILE A 105 -4.14 4.04 -11.56
CA ILE A 105 -2.91 3.26 -11.47
C ILE A 105 -1.83 3.92 -12.32
N SER A 106 -0.59 3.91 -11.84
CA SER A 106 0.56 4.44 -12.58
C SER A 106 0.97 3.53 -13.75
N ASN A 107 1.70 4.08 -14.72
CA ASN A 107 2.18 3.29 -15.86
C ASN A 107 3.05 2.10 -15.42
N MET A 108 3.90 2.30 -14.40
CA MET A 108 4.80 1.26 -13.90
C MET A 108 4.03 0.06 -13.33
N GLU A 109 2.94 0.30 -12.60
CA GLU A 109 2.12 -0.76 -12.01
C GLU A 109 1.42 -1.64 -13.08
N ILE A 110 1.19 -1.10 -14.29
CA ILE A 110 0.57 -1.85 -15.40
C ILE A 110 1.63 -2.61 -16.17
N GLU A 111 2.75 -1.98 -16.47
CA GLU A 111 3.83 -2.58 -17.24
C GLU A 111 4.43 -3.78 -16.52
N SER A 112 4.56 -3.73 -15.19
CA SER A 112 5.18 -4.81 -14.41
C SER A 112 4.24 -6.01 -14.17
N GLU A 113 2.95 -5.78 -13.95
CA GLU A 113 2.04 -6.81 -13.43
C GLU A 113 0.66 -6.87 -14.13
N GLY A 114 0.39 -5.98 -15.08
CA GLY A 114 -0.96 -5.80 -15.66
C GLY A 114 -1.25 -6.64 -16.90
N TYR A 115 -0.24 -7.08 -17.65
CA TYR A 115 -0.44 -7.82 -18.89
C TYR A 115 -0.54 -9.33 -18.62
N LYS A 116 -1.59 -9.94 -19.15
CA LYS A 116 -1.79 -11.39 -19.11
C LYS A 116 -1.95 -11.91 -20.53
N GLU A 117 -1.07 -12.81 -20.94
CA GLU A 117 -1.29 -13.56 -22.17
C GLU A 117 -2.48 -14.49 -21.99
N THR A 118 -3.43 -14.39 -22.91
CA THR A 118 -4.61 -15.25 -22.98
C THR A 118 -4.70 -15.86 -24.36
N THR A 119 -4.78 -17.18 -24.46
CA THR A 119 -5.14 -17.85 -25.71
C THR A 119 -6.65 -17.93 -25.83
N HIS A 120 -7.18 -17.81 -27.05
CA HIS A 120 -8.56 -18.21 -27.31
C HIS A 120 -8.69 -19.72 -27.01
N LEU A 121 -9.75 -20.10 -26.30
CA LEU A 121 -10.09 -21.50 -26.02
C LEU A 121 -10.36 -22.28 -27.32
#